data_AF-A0A166IXE0-F1
#
_entry.id   AF-A0A166IXE0-F1
#
_cell.length_a   1.000
_cell.length_b   1.000
_cell.length_c   1.000
_cell.angle_alpha   90.00
_cell.angle_beta   90.00
_cell.angle_gamma   90.00
#
_symmetry.space_group_name_H-M   'P 1'
#
loop_
_entity.id
_entity.type
_entity.pdbx_description
1 polymer ?
#
loop_
_entity_poly.entity_id
_entity_poly.type
_entity_poly.pdbx_seq_one_letter_code
_entity_poly.pdbx_strand_id
1 'polypeptide(L)'
;MSQPVIYTSTQTSQPVAPGQPLEVSEDAYGRNSRPGMVFRDTEENLLQLQLAAESARKAGNTADDPIRLLALVRSAITRIEVTQFNADLRFALEEMKKVTTLSGSRQLRALSADDRHKFLWGTFELCSTYLARDRVLEGHTMIALDAATNLNDLIGHFEASRLVYRSRSRELTRCMDSIWHNLWNSRVILATMDPMRWYLNSLLHNWVHAAMAFNCLPAWGTSDIYWLSMFLWIKQPNSAIENPKQLIDCMQLLDRVGKTASSTLEGRDRLFRITTIVGQAVKLFGEDALYSRFKDSLGNTSFSPKDLEFIMGHAHRYCVHPPLSYKLIESGTAHAFFEAPRWQQRRGAWDSNQARICCDFILQVILLARGRAEHQITSLLITEEHMLRDFLLPAMWLDLQTRLDVSKGATSAYADDVLPEVELVNYAAEAARRLGSSGQGTGGHAMMNTLRTEVSPYWHLMDEVIQGISTPTASSTQQKTILAQSWRRLGKALQLDVQRAPRQLEGPEPIAETFCSWPLCLYHTQKPPMSLKSCTGCGEVRYCSKKCQKSDWKLNDHKARCRRVKK
;
A
#
# COMPACT_ATOMS: atom_id res chain seq x y z
N MET A 1 -24.60 -10.92 -56.79
CA MET A 1 -25.25 -9.59 -56.78
C MET A 1 -25.89 -9.40 -55.42
N SER A 2 -25.16 -8.77 -54.50
CA SER A 2 -25.63 -8.46 -53.15
C SER A 2 -25.00 -7.12 -52.78
N GLN A 3 -25.83 -6.09 -52.60
CA GLN A 3 -25.38 -4.75 -52.20
C GLN A 3 -25.13 -4.67 -50.69
N PRO A 4 -24.21 -3.81 -50.22
CA PRO A 4 -24.02 -3.55 -48.80
C PRO A 4 -24.94 -2.42 -48.33
N VAL A 5 -25.54 -2.61 -47.15
CA VAL A 5 -26.32 -1.60 -46.42
C VAL A 5 -25.35 -0.69 -45.67
N ILE A 6 -25.35 0.59 -46.00
CA ILE A 6 -24.63 1.66 -45.29
C ILE A 6 -25.61 2.28 -44.28
N TYR A 7 -25.29 2.20 -43.00
CA TYR A 7 -25.97 2.98 -41.95
C TYR A 7 -25.22 4.29 -41.72
N THR A 8 -25.83 5.41 -42.07
CA THR A 8 -25.40 6.76 -41.67
C THR A 8 -26.26 7.23 -40.49
N SER A 9 -25.63 7.42 -39.34
CA SER A 9 -26.21 8.05 -38.15
C SER A 9 -25.54 9.41 -37.95
N THR A 10 -26.17 10.47 -38.43
CA THR A 10 -25.82 11.86 -38.10
C THR A 10 -26.67 12.35 -36.94
N GLN A 11 -26.08 12.44 -35.74
CA GLN A 11 -26.59 13.28 -34.66
C GLN A 11 -25.71 14.53 -34.57
N THR A 12 -26.31 15.67 -34.88
CA THR A 12 -25.76 17.02 -34.69
C THR A 12 -25.89 17.39 -33.21
N SER A 13 -24.76 17.49 -32.51
CA SER A 13 -24.65 18.12 -31.19
C SER A 13 -24.43 19.63 -31.33
N GLN A 14 -25.27 20.42 -30.67
CA GLN A 14 -25.08 21.86 -30.51
C GLN A 14 -24.00 22.15 -29.44
N PRO A 15 -23.24 23.26 -29.55
CA PRO A 15 -22.25 23.63 -28.56
C PRO A 15 -22.90 24.31 -27.34
N VAL A 16 -22.62 23.78 -26.15
CA VAL A 16 -22.94 24.40 -24.87
C VAL A 16 -21.87 25.45 -24.55
N ALA A 17 -22.30 26.67 -24.21
CA ALA A 17 -21.41 27.77 -23.85
C ALA A 17 -20.67 27.50 -22.52
N PRO A 18 -19.42 27.97 -22.35
CA PRO A 18 -18.66 27.80 -21.13
C PRO A 18 -19.19 28.71 -20.02
N GLY A 19 -19.69 28.11 -18.94
CA GLY A 19 -20.01 28.80 -17.70
C GLY A 19 -18.75 29.30 -17.00
N GLN A 20 -18.80 30.53 -16.49
CA GLN A 20 -17.74 31.16 -15.71
C GLN A 20 -17.41 30.35 -14.44
N PRO A 21 -16.14 30.27 -14.02
CA PRO A 21 -15.77 29.65 -12.77
C PRO A 21 -16.20 30.54 -11.59
N LEU A 22 -16.90 29.93 -10.62
CA LEU A 22 -17.08 30.50 -9.29
C LEU A 22 -15.71 30.62 -8.63
N GLU A 23 -15.23 31.85 -8.44
CA GLU A 23 -14.11 32.17 -7.57
C GLU A 23 -14.47 31.76 -6.13
N VAL A 24 -13.93 30.63 -5.68
CA VAL A 24 -13.92 30.26 -4.26
C VAL A 24 -12.63 30.84 -3.68
N SER A 25 -12.79 31.82 -2.78
CA SER A 25 -11.70 32.45 -2.03
C SER A 25 -10.89 31.40 -1.24
N GLU A 26 -9.58 31.32 -1.52
CA GLU A 26 -8.61 30.39 -0.90
C GLU A 26 -8.14 30.82 0.51
N ASP A 27 -8.61 31.92 1.07
CA ASP A 27 -8.01 32.54 2.27
C ASP A 27 -8.55 32.04 3.63
N ALA A 28 -9.34 30.96 3.68
CA ALA A 28 -9.99 30.52 4.93
C ALA A 28 -9.35 29.33 5.68
N TYR A 29 -8.28 28.70 5.20
CA TYR A 29 -7.71 27.50 5.84
C TYR A 29 -6.39 27.75 6.58
N GLY A 30 -6.51 28.34 7.77
CA GLY A 30 -5.45 28.36 8.77
C GLY A 30 -5.15 26.94 9.33
N ARG A 31 -3.85 26.68 9.57
CA ARG A 31 -3.32 25.45 10.19
C ARG A 31 -4.07 25.11 11.50
N ASN A 32 -4.44 23.82 11.66
CA ASN A 32 -5.08 23.18 12.82
C ASN A 32 -6.61 23.24 12.94
N SER A 33 -7.35 23.59 11.89
CA SER A 33 -8.79 23.36 11.85
C SER A 33 -9.08 21.86 11.68
N ARG A 34 -9.31 21.15 12.80
CA ARG A 34 -10.01 19.86 12.76
C ARG A 34 -11.34 20.10 12.03
N PRO A 35 -11.76 19.24 11.09
CA PRO A 35 -13.05 19.38 10.43
C PRO A 35 -14.14 19.57 11.50
N GLY A 36 -14.80 20.73 11.49
CA GLY A 36 -15.85 21.07 12.44
C GLY A 36 -17.00 20.08 12.31
N MET A 37 -17.08 19.15 13.27
CA MET A 37 -18.14 18.15 13.37
C MET A 37 -19.52 18.82 13.46
N VAL A 38 -20.46 18.41 12.63
CA VAL A 38 -21.89 18.75 12.79
C VAL A 38 -22.68 17.47 13.00
N PHE A 39 -22.36 16.73 14.07
CA PHE A 39 -23.40 15.99 14.78
C PHE A 39 -23.99 16.97 15.78
N ARG A 40 -24.96 17.77 15.34
CA ARG A 40 -25.74 18.58 16.27
C ARG A 40 -26.75 17.65 16.92
N ASP A 41 -26.57 17.43 18.21
CA ASP A 41 -27.67 16.93 19.03
C ASP A 41 -28.89 17.83 18.86
N THR A 42 -30.07 17.24 18.98
CA THR A 42 -31.29 18.03 19.10
C THR A 42 -31.17 18.93 20.33
N GLU A 43 -31.83 20.10 20.29
CA GLU A 43 -31.86 21.01 21.44
C GLU A 43 -32.38 20.31 22.70
N GLU A 44 -33.34 19.40 22.53
CA GLU A 44 -33.85 18.52 23.59
C GLU A 44 -32.75 17.62 24.20
N ASN A 45 -31.94 16.95 23.38
CA ASN A 45 -30.85 16.10 23.86
C ASN A 45 -29.80 16.92 24.62
N LEU A 46 -29.52 18.16 24.17
CA LEU A 46 -28.59 19.07 24.86
C LEU A 46 -29.13 19.49 26.23
N LEU A 47 -30.43 19.81 26.32
CA LEU A 47 -31.08 20.14 27.59
C LEU A 47 -31.06 18.95 28.55
N GLN A 48 -31.40 17.75 28.07
CA GLN A 48 -31.32 16.53 28.87
C GLN A 48 -29.89 16.24 29.34
N LEU A 49 -28.89 16.46 28.50
CA LEU A 49 -27.47 16.32 28.85
C LEU A 49 -27.05 17.33 29.93
N GLN A 50 -27.52 18.57 29.85
CA GLN A 50 -27.24 19.58 30.87
C GLN A 50 -27.86 19.21 32.22
N LEU A 51 -29.12 18.77 32.24
CA LEU A 51 -29.80 18.34 33.46
C LEU A 51 -29.12 17.12 34.10
N ALA A 52 -28.73 16.14 33.28
CA ALA A 52 -27.95 14.99 33.73
C ALA A 52 -26.59 15.40 34.32
N ALA A 53 -25.89 16.33 33.67
CA ALA A 53 -24.60 16.86 34.13
C ALA A 53 -24.72 17.58 35.48
N GLU A 54 -25.74 18.42 35.67
CA GLU A 54 -25.99 19.11 36.94
C GLU A 54 -26.33 18.13 38.06
N SER A 55 -27.19 17.15 37.78
CA SER A 55 -27.56 16.09 38.73
C SER A 55 -26.34 15.28 39.16
N ALA A 56 -25.54 14.83 38.20
CA ALA A 56 -24.35 14.03 38.46
C ALA A 56 -23.28 14.82 39.24
N ARG A 57 -23.05 16.10 38.91
CA ARG A 57 -22.14 16.97 39.67
C ARG A 57 -22.59 17.18 41.10
N LYS A 58 -23.89 17.42 41.34
CA LYS A 58 -24.45 17.54 42.70
C LYS A 58 -24.25 16.25 43.52
N ALA A 59 -24.28 15.09 42.87
CA ALA A 59 -24.00 13.80 43.49
C ALA A 59 -22.49 13.48 43.65
N GLY A 60 -21.61 14.35 43.15
CA GLY A 60 -20.15 14.12 43.17
C GLY A 60 -19.67 13.07 42.15
N ASN A 61 -20.47 12.77 41.12
CA ASN A 61 -20.09 11.85 40.04
C ASN A 61 -19.34 12.61 38.95
N THR A 62 -18.10 12.99 39.21
CA THR A 62 -17.24 13.76 38.28
C THR A 62 -15.92 13.04 38.04
N ALA A 63 -15.10 13.55 37.12
CA ALA A 63 -13.74 13.08 36.90
C ALA A 63 -12.83 13.10 38.16
N ASP A 64 -13.21 13.86 39.21
CA ASP A 64 -12.45 13.94 40.47
C ASP A 64 -12.69 12.72 41.39
N ASP A 65 -13.79 11.99 41.20
CA ASP A 65 -14.04 10.68 41.83
C ASP A 65 -14.34 9.60 40.76
N PRO A 66 -13.31 9.05 40.10
CA PRO A 66 -13.47 8.07 39.03
C PRO A 66 -14.24 6.81 39.42
N ILE A 67 -14.19 6.40 40.70
CA ILE A 67 -14.86 5.19 41.18
C ILE A 67 -16.37 5.41 41.31
N ARG A 68 -16.79 6.56 41.85
CA ARG A 68 -18.21 6.96 41.83
C ARG A 68 -18.72 7.14 40.41
N LEU A 69 -17.92 7.75 39.54
CA LEU A 69 -18.26 7.90 38.14
C LEU A 69 -18.53 6.54 37.49
N LEU A 70 -17.68 5.54 37.71
CA LEU A 70 -17.88 4.17 37.22
C LEU A 70 -19.20 3.54 37.74
N ALA A 71 -19.57 3.80 39.00
CA ALA A 71 -20.84 3.33 39.55
C ALA A 71 -22.06 3.99 38.88
N LEU A 72 -22.00 5.30 38.61
CA LEU A 72 -23.03 6.02 37.86
C LEU A 72 -23.23 5.39 36.49
N VAL A 73 -22.15 5.11 35.76
CA VAL A 73 -22.23 4.59 34.38
C VAL A 73 -22.82 3.18 34.36
N ARG A 74 -22.46 2.33 35.34
CA ARG A 74 -23.06 1.00 35.50
C ARG A 74 -24.56 1.07 35.78
N SER A 75 -25.02 2.07 36.53
CA SER A 75 -26.45 2.31 36.75
C SER A 75 -27.13 2.88 35.50
N ALA A 76 -26.46 3.77 34.77
CA ALA A 76 -26.99 4.32 33.53
C ALA A 76 -27.17 3.23 32.46
N ILE A 77 -26.18 2.32 32.31
CA ILE A 77 -26.19 1.31 31.25
C ILE A 77 -27.32 0.29 31.41
N THR A 78 -27.72 -0.04 32.65
CA THR A 78 -28.81 -1.00 32.94
C THR A 78 -30.19 -0.41 32.69
N ARG A 79 -30.32 0.93 32.66
CA ARG A 79 -31.58 1.65 32.42
C ARG A 79 -31.79 2.02 30.95
N ILE A 80 -30.89 1.64 30.05
CA ILE A 80 -31.01 2.01 28.63
C ILE A 80 -32.09 1.17 27.98
N GLU A 81 -33.19 1.82 27.63
CA GLU A 81 -34.10 1.35 26.61
C GLU A 81 -33.47 1.54 25.23
N VAL A 82 -33.70 0.59 24.32
CA VAL A 82 -33.02 0.48 23.01
C VAL A 82 -33.14 1.76 22.16
N THR A 83 -34.16 2.58 22.38
CA THR A 83 -34.48 3.73 21.52
C THR A 83 -34.34 5.09 22.19
N GLN A 84 -34.08 5.18 23.50
CA GLN A 84 -34.08 6.46 24.22
C GLN A 84 -32.67 7.01 24.45
N PHE A 85 -32.48 8.31 24.17
CA PHE A 85 -31.25 9.01 24.49
C PHE A 85 -30.96 8.93 26.00
N ASN A 86 -29.77 8.44 26.35
CA ASN A 86 -29.35 8.31 27.74
C ASN A 86 -28.33 9.39 28.10
N ALA A 87 -28.85 10.54 28.54
CA ALA A 87 -28.06 11.70 28.94
C ALA A 87 -27.05 11.38 30.06
N ASP A 88 -27.45 10.57 31.05
CA ASP A 88 -26.58 10.15 32.17
C ASP A 88 -25.37 9.36 31.67
N LEU A 89 -25.58 8.38 30.78
CA LEU A 89 -24.50 7.57 30.21
C LEU A 89 -23.54 8.46 29.40
N ARG A 90 -24.08 9.34 28.54
CA ARG A 90 -23.25 10.22 27.73
C ARG A 90 -22.39 11.14 28.58
N PHE A 91 -23.01 11.85 29.52
CA PHE A 91 -22.28 12.71 30.46
C PHE A 91 -21.15 11.95 31.15
N ALA A 92 -21.45 10.74 31.63
CA ALA A 92 -20.47 9.99 32.38
C ALA A 92 -19.31 9.46 31.50
N LEU A 93 -19.58 9.10 30.23
CA LEU A 93 -18.52 8.75 29.27
C LEU A 93 -17.65 9.96 28.91
N GLU A 94 -18.23 11.16 28.81
CA GLU A 94 -17.48 12.41 28.60
C GLU A 94 -16.58 12.73 29.81
N GLU A 95 -17.06 12.55 31.04
CA GLU A 95 -16.24 12.69 32.24
C GLU A 95 -15.16 11.60 32.34
N MET A 96 -15.47 10.35 31.97
CA MET A 96 -14.50 9.25 31.97
C MET A 96 -13.34 9.54 31.02
N LYS A 97 -13.63 10.10 29.84
CA LYS A 97 -12.63 10.51 28.86
C LYS A 97 -11.64 11.51 29.43
N LYS A 98 -12.09 12.42 30.29
CA LYS A 98 -11.19 13.38 30.99
C LYS A 98 -10.20 12.66 31.91
N VAL A 99 -10.55 11.49 32.43
CA VAL A 99 -9.68 10.66 33.28
C VAL A 99 -8.78 9.73 32.45
N THR A 100 -9.30 9.13 31.37
CA THR A 100 -8.59 8.13 30.56
C THR A 100 -7.63 8.73 29.54
N THR A 101 -7.84 9.96 29.07
CA THR A 101 -6.89 10.59 28.15
C THR A 101 -5.49 10.70 28.77
N LEU A 102 -4.43 10.61 27.97
CA LEU A 102 -3.04 10.73 28.46
C LEU A 102 -2.78 12.06 29.21
N SER A 103 -3.46 13.14 28.78
CA SER A 103 -3.49 14.44 29.46
C SER A 103 -4.23 14.40 30.81
N GLY A 104 -5.23 13.54 30.95
CA GLY A 104 -6.01 13.24 32.15
C GLY A 104 -5.30 12.39 33.20
N SER A 105 -4.03 12.06 32.98
CA SER A 105 -3.25 11.18 33.85
C SER A 105 -3.08 11.66 35.30
N ARG A 106 -3.46 12.88 35.67
CA ARG A 106 -3.36 13.33 37.08
C ARG A 106 -4.39 12.65 37.97
N GLN A 107 -5.67 12.67 37.58
CA GLN A 107 -6.75 12.02 38.32
C GLN A 107 -6.50 10.52 38.43
N LEU A 108 -6.08 9.90 37.33
CA LEU A 108 -5.74 8.48 37.31
C LEU A 108 -4.51 8.14 38.19
N ARG A 109 -3.54 9.05 38.30
CA ARG A 109 -2.36 8.89 39.17
C ARG A 109 -2.65 9.15 40.65
N ALA A 110 -3.71 9.90 40.96
CA ALA A 110 -4.14 10.16 42.33
C ALA A 110 -4.84 8.94 42.96
N LEU A 111 -5.35 8.01 42.14
CA LEU A 111 -5.94 6.76 42.62
C LEU A 111 -4.89 5.81 43.19
N SER A 112 -5.32 4.96 44.12
CA SER A 112 -4.54 3.78 44.53
C SER A 112 -4.29 2.86 43.33
N ALA A 113 -3.28 1.99 43.40
CA ALA A 113 -3.00 1.06 42.32
C ALA A 113 -4.20 0.12 42.02
N ASP A 114 -4.91 -0.32 43.07
CA ASP A 114 -6.10 -1.15 42.96
C ASP A 114 -7.27 -0.38 42.36
N ASP A 115 -7.56 0.82 42.86
CA ASP A 115 -8.64 1.67 42.32
C ASP A 115 -8.37 2.06 40.87
N ARG A 116 -7.12 2.35 40.51
CA ARG A 116 -6.74 2.62 39.12
C ARG A 116 -7.00 1.40 38.24
N HIS A 117 -6.63 0.20 38.67
CA HIS A 117 -6.89 -1.02 37.92
C HIS A 117 -8.40 -1.28 37.77
N LYS A 118 -9.13 -1.17 38.89
CA LYS A 118 -10.59 -1.31 38.95
C LYS A 118 -11.30 -0.31 38.05
N PHE A 119 -10.84 0.94 38.04
CA PHE A 119 -11.37 1.98 37.17
C PHE A 119 -11.09 1.66 35.70
N LEU A 120 -9.82 1.46 35.31
CA LEU A 120 -9.45 1.20 33.91
C LEU A 120 -10.16 -0.03 33.35
N TRP A 121 -10.16 -1.13 34.09
CA TRP A 121 -10.82 -2.36 33.64
C TRP A 121 -12.34 -2.23 33.66
N GLY A 122 -12.91 -1.61 34.69
CA GLY A 122 -14.35 -1.39 34.78
C GLY A 122 -14.88 -0.52 33.66
N THR A 123 -14.15 0.54 33.28
CA THR A 123 -14.48 1.38 32.13
C THR A 123 -14.34 0.61 30.82
N PHE A 124 -13.32 -0.24 30.69
CA PHE A 124 -13.14 -1.11 29.52
C PHE A 124 -14.32 -2.07 29.35
N GLU A 125 -14.69 -2.82 30.39
CA GLU A 125 -15.81 -3.76 30.36
C GLU A 125 -17.11 -3.04 30.01
N LEU A 126 -17.31 -1.84 30.56
CA LEU A 126 -18.51 -1.05 30.32
C LEU A 126 -18.61 -0.61 28.86
N CYS A 127 -17.56 0.03 28.35
CA CYS A 127 -17.57 0.50 26.96
C CYS A 127 -17.66 -0.69 25.98
N SER A 128 -17.03 -1.82 26.31
CA SER A 128 -17.14 -3.05 25.55
C SER A 128 -18.56 -3.61 25.54
N THR A 129 -19.19 -3.69 26.72
CA THR A 129 -20.57 -4.15 26.87
C THR A 129 -21.54 -3.25 26.11
N TYR A 130 -21.32 -1.93 26.15
CA TYR A 130 -22.13 -0.97 25.41
C TYR A 130 -22.01 -1.17 23.90
N LEU A 131 -20.79 -1.22 23.36
CA LEU A 131 -20.53 -1.39 21.93
C LEU A 131 -20.87 -2.80 21.42
N ALA A 132 -20.91 -3.79 22.30
CA ALA A 132 -21.38 -5.15 22.03
C ALA A 132 -22.91 -5.31 22.06
N ARG A 133 -23.68 -4.21 22.11
CA ARG A 133 -25.14 -4.26 21.91
C ARG A 133 -25.49 -4.32 20.43
N ASP A 134 -26.54 -5.07 20.13
CA ASP A 134 -27.10 -5.07 18.78
C ASP A 134 -27.57 -3.65 18.42
N ARG A 135 -27.35 -3.26 17.16
CA ARG A 135 -27.76 -1.95 16.63
C ARG A 135 -27.28 -0.74 17.44
N VAL A 136 -26.14 -0.83 18.13
CA VAL A 136 -25.60 0.28 18.95
C VAL A 136 -25.41 1.61 18.19
N LEU A 137 -25.31 1.55 16.86
CA LEU A 137 -25.20 2.74 16.01
C LEU A 137 -26.55 3.29 15.54
N GLU A 138 -27.65 2.54 15.67
CA GLU A 138 -29.02 2.96 15.35
C GLU A 138 -29.58 3.79 16.52
N GLY A 139 -29.35 5.10 16.50
CA GLY A 139 -29.98 6.07 17.44
C GLY A 139 -29.07 6.60 18.55
N HIS A 140 -27.95 5.95 18.84
CA HIS A 140 -27.06 6.31 19.97
C HIS A 140 -25.62 6.56 19.54
N THR A 141 -25.48 7.08 18.33
CA THR A 141 -24.22 7.26 17.63
C THR A 141 -23.17 8.07 18.41
N MET A 142 -23.58 9.15 19.08
CA MET A 142 -22.67 9.97 19.89
C MET A 142 -22.15 9.21 21.12
N ILE A 143 -23.03 8.44 21.78
CA ILE A 143 -22.64 7.62 22.92
C ILE A 143 -21.69 6.51 22.47
N ALA A 144 -21.95 5.89 21.31
CA ALA A 144 -21.05 4.90 20.72
C ALA A 144 -19.67 5.50 20.38
N LEU A 145 -19.64 6.74 19.89
CA LEU A 145 -18.40 7.47 19.61
C LEU A 145 -17.61 7.75 20.89
N ASP A 146 -18.26 8.18 21.97
CA ASP A 146 -17.61 8.41 23.26
C ASP A 146 -17.11 7.11 23.89
N ALA A 147 -17.88 6.04 23.80
CA ALA A 147 -17.46 4.70 24.24
C ALA A 147 -16.24 4.20 23.45
N ALA A 148 -16.25 4.34 22.11
CA ALA A 148 -15.12 3.97 21.25
C ALA A 148 -13.87 4.80 21.56
N THR A 149 -14.04 6.10 21.85
CA THR A 149 -12.94 6.98 22.24
C THR A 149 -12.34 6.57 23.58
N ASN A 150 -13.18 6.28 24.59
CA ASN A 150 -12.71 5.79 25.88
C ASN A 150 -11.96 4.45 25.73
N LEU A 151 -12.49 3.50 24.94
CA LEU A 151 -11.78 2.24 24.66
C LEU A 151 -10.41 2.48 24.02
N ASN A 152 -10.33 3.40 23.07
CA ASN A 152 -9.07 3.71 22.40
C ASN A 152 -8.00 4.17 23.39
N ASP A 153 -8.36 5.05 24.32
CA ASP A 153 -7.45 5.56 25.35
C ASP A 153 -7.08 4.46 26.36
N LEU A 154 -8.05 3.64 26.77
CA LEU A 154 -7.83 2.51 27.70
C LEU A 154 -6.87 1.47 27.13
N ILE A 155 -6.99 1.13 25.85
CA ILE A 155 -6.07 0.19 25.19
C ILE A 155 -4.64 0.74 25.23
N GLY A 156 -4.46 2.05 25.05
CA GLY A 156 -3.15 2.69 25.22
C GLY A 156 -2.57 2.52 26.62
N HIS A 157 -3.39 2.62 27.67
CA HIS A 157 -2.96 2.35 29.05
C HIS A 157 -2.59 0.88 29.28
N PHE A 158 -3.36 -0.05 28.71
CA PHE A 158 -3.06 -1.49 28.79
C PHE A 158 -1.75 -1.83 28.09
N GLU A 159 -1.48 -1.23 26.94
CA GLU A 159 -0.21 -1.37 26.25
C GLU A 159 0.96 -0.79 27.06
N ALA A 160 0.80 0.36 27.71
CA ALA A 160 1.83 0.92 28.57
C ALA A 160 2.10 0.06 29.82
N SER A 161 1.10 -0.71 30.27
CA SER A 161 1.12 -1.48 31.52
C SER A 161 1.18 -3.00 31.30
N ARG A 162 1.83 -3.46 30.23
CA ARG A 162 1.76 -4.85 29.69
C ARG A 162 1.76 -5.98 30.74
N LEU A 163 2.56 -5.86 31.80
CA LEU A 163 2.70 -6.89 32.84
C LEU A 163 1.41 -7.12 33.64
N VAL A 164 0.63 -6.07 33.91
CA VAL A 164 -0.57 -6.14 34.76
C VAL A 164 -1.73 -6.82 34.03
N TYR A 165 -1.85 -6.60 32.72
CA TYR A 165 -3.02 -7.04 31.96
C TYR A 165 -2.81 -8.34 31.16
N ARG A 166 -1.60 -8.90 31.15
CA ARG A 166 -1.31 -10.14 30.43
C ARG A 166 -2.17 -11.32 30.88
N SER A 167 -2.49 -11.37 32.18
CA SER A 167 -3.38 -12.39 32.76
C SER A 167 -4.83 -12.30 32.27
N ARG A 168 -5.25 -11.14 31.73
CA ARG A 168 -6.61 -10.89 31.22
C ARG A 168 -6.71 -10.83 29.69
N SER A 169 -5.70 -11.34 28.99
CA SER A 169 -5.63 -11.29 27.52
C SER A 169 -6.80 -12.01 26.85
N ARG A 170 -7.28 -13.12 27.42
CA ARG A 170 -8.44 -13.86 26.88
C ARG A 170 -9.75 -13.08 27.03
N GLU A 171 -9.95 -12.45 28.18
CA GLU A 171 -11.11 -11.62 28.47
C GLU A 171 -11.12 -10.39 27.56
N LEU A 172 -9.96 -9.76 27.36
CA LEU A 172 -9.78 -8.67 26.40
C LEU A 172 -10.21 -9.09 25.00
N THR A 173 -9.69 -10.21 24.48
CA THR A 173 -10.05 -10.72 23.14
C THR A 173 -11.55 -10.99 23.03
N ARG A 174 -12.13 -11.72 24.00
CA ARG A 174 -13.55 -12.08 24.00
C ARG A 174 -14.47 -10.86 23.99
N CYS A 175 -14.16 -9.84 24.81
CA CYS A 175 -14.94 -8.60 24.83
C CYS A 175 -14.87 -7.88 23.48
N MET A 176 -13.69 -7.82 22.88
CA MET A 176 -13.47 -7.12 21.62
C MET A 176 -14.11 -7.84 20.42
N ASP A 177 -14.14 -9.17 20.39
CA ASP A 177 -14.78 -9.94 19.31
C ASP A 177 -16.26 -9.58 19.15
N SER A 178 -16.98 -9.40 20.25
CA SER A 178 -18.40 -8.99 20.22
C SER A 178 -18.59 -7.57 19.68
N ILE A 179 -17.67 -6.66 20.03
CA ILE A 179 -17.67 -5.29 19.51
C ILE A 179 -17.43 -5.31 18.00
N TRP A 180 -16.43 -6.07 17.54
CA TRP A 180 -16.10 -6.16 16.12
C TRP A 180 -17.23 -6.75 15.29
N HIS A 181 -17.88 -7.80 15.81
CA HIS A 181 -19.06 -8.38 15.20
C HIS A 181 -20.17 -7.35 15.00
N ASN A 182 -20.49 -6.57 16.04
CA ASN A 182 -21.59 -5.60 15.95
C ASN A 182 -21.24 -4.39 15.09
N LEU A 183 -20.01 -3.88 15.17
CA LEU A 183 -19.56 -2.78 14.31
C LEU A 183 -19.54 -3.22 12.84
N TRP A 184 -19.15 -4.47 12.56
CA TRP A 184 -19.23 -5.04 11.23
C TRP A 184 -20.67 -5.20 10.72
N ASN A 185 -21.58 -5.67 11.57
CA ASN A 185 -23.01 -5.73 11.24
C ASN A 185 -23.60 -4.33 10.98
N SER A 186 -23.09 -3.31 11.66
CA SER A 186 -23.50 -1.90 11.53
C SER A 186 -22.77 -1.13 10.42
N ARG A 187 -21.99 -1.80 9.55
CA ARG A 187 -21.14 -1.15 8.52
C ARG A 187 -21.89 -0.22 7.58
N VAL A 188 -23.19 -0.45 7.32
CA VAL A 188 -23.99 0.43 6.45
C VAL A 188 -24.13 1.82 7.06
N ILE A 189 -24.34 1.90 8.38
CA ILE A 189 -24.40 3.17 9.13
C ILE A 189 -23.01 3.79 9.19
N LEU A 190 -21.96 2.99 9.43
CA LEU A 190 -20.59 3.48 9.42
C LEU A 190 -20.18 4.11 8.08
N ALA A 191 -20.75 3.66 6.96
CA ALA A 191 -20.47 4.21 5.65
C ALA A 191 -20.91 5.67 5.52
N THR A 192 -21.91 6.11 6.28
CA THR A 192 -22.45 7.48 6.24
C THR A 192 -21.82 8.39 7.29
N MET A 193 -20.78 7.93 7.98
CA MET A 193 -20.32 8.50 9.24
C MET A 193 -18.81 8.76 9.26
N ASP A 194 -18.36 9.83 8.59
CA ASP A 194 -16.93 10.15 8.44
C ASP A 194 -16.16 10.25 9.77
N PRO A 195 -16.66 10.96 10.80
CA PRO A 195 -15.94 11.07 12.05
C PRO A 195 -15.79 9.70 12.73
N MET A 196 -16.84 8.87 12.71
CA MET A 196 -16.76 7.56 13.34
C MET A 196 -15.74 6.65 12.66
N ARG A 197 -15.61 6.72 11.33
CA ARG A 197 -14.58 5.97 10.61
C ARG A 197 -13.17 6.34 11.06
N TRP A 198 -12.92 7.63 11.33
CA TRP A 198 -11.64 8.10 11.87
C TRP A 198 -11.33 7.51 13.25
N TYR A 199 -12.29 7.59 14.18
CA TYR A 199 -12.12 7.07 15.54
C TYR A 199 -12.02 5.55 15.56
N LEU A 200 -12.79 4.85 14.73
CA LEU A 200 -12.70 3.40 14.59
C LEU A 200 -11.35 2.96 14.04
N ASN A 201 -10.78 3.68 13.07
CA ASN A 201 -9.44 3.37 12.58
C ASN A 201 -8.38 3.49 13.69
N SER A 202 -8.45 4.55 14.49
CA SER A 202 -7.57 4.74 15.66
C SER A 202 -7.74 3.62 16.68
N LEU A 203 -8.98 3.29 17.03
CA LEU A 203 -9.32 2.22 17.98
C LEU A 203 -8.80 0.86 17.50
N LEU A 204 -9.00 0.55 16.22
CA LEU A 204 -8.52 -0.69 15.60
C LEU A 204 -6.99 -0.78 15.61
N HIS A 205 -6.31 0.32 15.31
CA HIS A 205 -4.85 0.37 15.33
C HIS A 205 -4.30 0.05 16.73
N ASN A 206 -4.83 0.71 17.76
CA ASN A 206 -4.47 0.46 19.15
C ASN A 206 -4.81 -0.98 19.56
N TRP A 207 -5.97 -1.49 19.15
CA TRP A 207 -6.34 -2.87 19.44
C TRP A 207 -5.40 -3.88 18.81
N VAL A 208 -5.01 -3.73 17.54
CA VAL A 208 -4.05 -4.66 16.92
C VAL A 208 -2.69 -4.59 17.60
N HIS A 209 -2.24 -3.41 18.02
CA HIS A 209 -1.02 -3.27 18.82
C HIS A 209 -1.11 -4.04 20.16
N ALA A 210 -2.23 -3.89 20.87
CA ALA A 210 -2.48 -4.65 22.10
C ALA A 210 -2.56 -6.16 21.82
N ALA A 211 -3.30 -6.59 20.80
CA ALA A 211 -3.43 -7.99 20.42
C ALA A 211 -2.08 -8.62 20.03
N MET A 212 -1.20 -7.87 19.35
CA MET A 212 0.18 -8.27 19.12
C MET A 212 0.96 -8.42 20.42
N ALA A 213 0.87 -7.44 21.32
CA ALA A 213 1.57 -7.49 22.62
C ALA A 213 1.10 -8.66 23.50
N PHE A 214 -0.15 -9.09 23.37
CA PHE A 214 -0.74 -10.21 24.09
C PHE A 214 -0.75 -11.53 23.31
N ASN A 215 -0.24 -11.56 22.07
CA ASN A 215 -0.27 -12.71 21.17
C ASN A 215 -1.68 -13.31 20.98
N CYS A 216 -2.69 -12.45 20.79
CA CYS A 216 -4.09 -12.83 20.61
C CYS A 216 -4.70 -12.21 19.33
N LEU A 217 -3.91 -12.17 18.26
CA LEU A 217 -4.39 -11.69 16.96
C LEU A 217 -5.51 -12.58 16.40
N PRO A 218 -6.48 -11.99 15.70
CA PRO A 218 -7.62 -12.71 15.17
C PRO A 218 -7.21 -13.50 13.92
N ALA A 219 -8.01 -14.49 13.54
CA ALA A 219 -7.75 -15.27 12.35
C ALA A 219 -7.84 -14.42 11.06
N TRP A 220 -6.86 -14.58 10.17
CA TRP A 220 -6.76 -13.84 8.92
C TRP A 220 -7.89 -14.20 7.95
N GLY A 221 -8.58 -13.17 7.43
CA GLY A 221 -9.59 -13.36 6.40
C GLY A 221 -10.93 -13.94 6.85
N THR A 222 -11.11 -14.17 8.15
CA THR A 222 -12.30 -14.85 8.70
C THR A 222 -12.93 -14.09 9.86
N SER A 223 -12.19 -13.19 10.51
CA SER A 223 -12.69 -12.39 11.62
C SER A 223 -13.42 -11.14 11.17
N ASP A 224 -14.42 -10.71 11.92
CA ASP A 224 -15.18 -9.48 11.64
C ASP A 224 -14.29 -8.24 11.70
N ILE A 225 -13.27 -8.24 12.55
CA ILE A 225 -12.27 -7.17 12.58
C ILE A 225 -11.46 -7.08 11.28
N TYR A 226 -11.08 -8.20 10.67
CA TYR A 226 -10.41 -8.17 9.37
C TYR A 226 -11.32 -7.52 8.32
N TRP A 227 -12.59 -7.91 8.29
CA TRP A 227 -13.56 -7.36 7.34
C TRP A 227 -13.91 -5.90 7.60
N LEU A 228 -14.02 -5.50 8.87
CA LEU A 228 -14.20 -4.11 9.27
C LEU A 228 -13.00 -3.25 8.86
N SER A 229 -11.78 -3.75 9.05
CA SER A 229 -10.55 -3.09 8.59
C SER A 229 -10.53 -2.89 7.08
N MET A 230 -10.96 -3.90 6.33
CA MET A 230 -11.05 -3.83 4.87
C MET A 230 -12.14 -2.86 4.41
N PHE A 231 -13.29 -2.86 5.08
CA PHE A 231 -14.37 -1.89 4.82
C PHE A 231 -13.91 -0.46 5.07
N LEU A 232 -13.24 -0.19 6.20
CA LEU A 232 -12.70 1.13 6.49
C LEU A 232 -11.68 1.53 5.43
N TRP A 233 -10.76 0.64 5.06
CA TRP A 233 -9.82 0.91 3.98
C TRP A 233 -10.53 1.27 2.67
N ILE A 234 -11.54 0.51 2.23
CA ILE A 234 -12.26 0.73 0.97
C ILE A 234 -13.06 2.02 1.00
N LYS A 235 -13.72 2.34 2.11
CA LYS A 235 -14.58 3.52 2.21
C LYS A 235 -13.82 4.79 2.54
N GLN A 236 -12.62 4.69 3.12
CA GLN A 236 -11.85 5.84 3.56
C GLN A 236 -11.64 6.83 2.39
N PRO A 237 -12.06 8.10 2.51
CA PRO A 237 -11.90 9.09 1.46
C PRO A 237 -10.43 9.21 1.04
N ASN A 238 -10.20 9.36 -0.27
CA ASN A 238 -8.87 9.51 -0.89
C ASN A 238 -8.64 10.97 -1.30
N SER A 239 -9.08 11.94 -0.48
CA SER A 239 -8.81 13.34 -0.81
C SER A 239 -7.35 13.66 -0.49
N ALA A 240 -6.63 14.31 -1.42
CA ALA A 240 -5.24 14.74 -1.22
C ALA A 240 -5.09 15.75 -0.06
N ILE A 241 -6.21 16.30 0.41
CA ILE A 241 -6.32 17.22 1.55
C ILE A 241 -6.31 16.44 2.88
N GLU A 242 -6.79 15.20 2.88
CA GLU A 242 -6.88 14.38 4.09
C GLU A 242 -5.62 13.54 4.30
N ASN A 243 -5.31 13.31 5.58
CA ASN A 243 -4.09 12.64 6.00
C ASN A 243 -3.96 11.22 5.39
N PRO A 244 -3.04 11.00 4.43
CA PRO A 244 -2.87 9.72 3.73
C PRO A 244 -2.50 8.58 4.69
N LYS A 245 -2.02 8.91 5.89
CA LYS A 245 -1.67 7.96 6.94
C LYS A 245 -2.82 7.02 7.30
N GLN A 246 -4.07 7.47 7.29
CA GLN A 246 -5.20 6.61 7.69
C GLN A 246 -5.39 5.41 6.75
N LEU A 247 -5.17 5.63 5.45
CA LEU A 247 -5.21 4.58 4.43
C LEU A 247 -4.12 3.54 4.71
N ILE A 248 -2.90 4.01 4.97
CA ILE A 248 -1.76 3.15 5.30
C ILE A 248 -2.00 2.41 6.60
N ASP A 249 -2.53 3.07 7.63
CA ASP A 249 -2.81 2.46 8.92
C ASP A 249 -3.81 1.30 8.77
N CYS A 250 -4.86 1.45 7.95
CA CYS A 250 -5.80 0.36 7.65
C CYS A 250 -5.11 -0.79 6.90
N MET A 251 -4.24 -0.51 5.94
CA MET A 251 -3.52 -1.56 5.22
C MET A 251 -2.52 -2.27 6.13
N GLN A 252 -1.80 -1.54 6.99
CA GLN A 252 -0.92 -2.09 8.01
C GLN A 252 -1.68 -2.97 9.00
N LEU A 253 -2.90 -2.58 9.35
CA LEU A 253 -3.79 -3.37 10.16
C LEU A 253 -4.12 -4.72 9.50
N LEU A 254 -4.55 -4.68 8.23
CA LEU A 254 -4.82 -5.88 7.42
C LEU A 254 -3.58 -6.77 7.31
N ASP A 255 -2.40 -6.18 7.13
CA ASP A 255 -1.13 -6.91 7.05
C ASP A 255 -0.72 -7.50 8.38
N ARG A 256 -0.89 -6.81 9.51
CA ARG A 256 -0.54 -7.33 10.84
C ARG A 256 -1.45 -8.47 11.25
N VAL A 257 -2.76 -8.33 11.02
CA VAL A 257 -3.72 -9.43 11.18
C VAL A 257 -3.34 -10.60 10.26
N GLY A 258 -2.88 -10.30 9.04
CA GLY A 258 -2.46 -11.30 8.07
C GLY A 258 -1.11 -11.95 8.35
N LYS A 259 -0.12 -11.23 8.88
CA LYS A 259 1.29 -11.65 8.96
C LYS A 259 1.46 -12.88 9.81
N THR A 260 0.88 -12.89 11.01
CA THR A 260 0.94 -14.03 11.93
C THR A 260 0.29 -15.29 11.36
N ALA A 261 -0.79 -15.13 10.59
CA ALA A 261 -1.41 -16.26 9.89
C ALA A 261 -0.63 -16.67 8.63
N SER A 262 -0.04 -15.71 7.90
CA SER A 262 0.75 -16.00 6.69
C SER A 262 2.08 -16.65 7.01
N SER A 263 2.67 -16.40 8.19
CA SER A 263 3.85 -17.13 8.65
C SER A 263 3.55 -18.58 9.02
N THR A 264 2.29 -18.93 9.26
CA THR A 264 1.86 -20.31 9.53
C THR A 264 1.33 -21.04 8.28
N LEU A 265 1.09 -20.31 7.18
CA LEU A 265 0.57 -20.86 5.94
C LEU A 265 1.63 -20.74 4.85
N GLU A 266 2.04 -21.88 4.29
CA GLU A 266 3.03 -21.92 3.20
C GLU A 266 2.40 -22.41 1.89
N GLY A 267 3.06 -22.07 0.78
CA GLY A 267 2.73 -22.57 -0.55
C GLY A 267 1.24 -22.49 -0.93
N ARG A 268 0.63 -23.66 -1.19
CA ARG A 268 -0.74 -23.79 -1.70
C ARG A 268 -1.81 -23.32 -0.72
N ASP A 269 -1.63 -23.56 0.59
CA ASP A 269 -2.64 -23.19 1.60
C ASP A 269 -2.75 -21.68 1.75
N ARG A 270 -1.60 -20.99 1.69
CA ARG A 270 -1.56 -19.53 1.65
C ARG A 270 -2.27 -18.98 0.42
N LEU A 271 -1.97 -19.53 -0.75
CA LEU A 271 -2.61 -19.15 -2.02
C LEU A 271 -4.13 -19.37 -1.98
N PHE A 272 -4.59 -20.51 -1.46
CA PHE A 272 -6.01 -20.82 -1.28
C PHE A 272 -6.69 -19.84 -0.32
N ARG A 273 -6.05 -19.54 0.82
CA ARG A 273 -6.57 -18.58 1.79
C ARG A 273 -6.71 -17.19 1.19
N ILE A 274 -5.69 -16.68 0.49
CA ILE A 274 -5.76 -15.36 -0.15
C ILE A 274 -6.86 -15.35 -1.21
N THR A 275 -6.95 -16.39 -2.04
CA THR A 275 -8.00 -16.49 -3.07
C THR A 275 -9.40 -16.45 -2.44
N THR A 276 -9.59 -17.12 -1.31
CA THR A 276 -10.84 -17.10 -0.54
C THR A 276 -11.15 -15.69 -0.02
N ILE A 277 -10.15 -15.01 0.56
CA ILE A 277 -10.26 -13.63 1.02
C ILE A 277 -10.65 -12.71 -0.13
N VAL A 278 -9.96 -12.77 -1.26
CA VAL A 278 -10.24 -11.92 -2.42
C VAL A 278 -11.64 -12.19 -2.96
N GLY A 279 -12.06 -13.46 -3.05
CA GLY A 279 -13.43 -13.81 -3.46
C GLY A 279 -14.50 -13.25 -2.53
N GLN A 280 -14.30 -13.31 -1.22
CA GLN A 280 -15.22 -12.71 -0.25
C GLN A 280 -15.20 -11.18 -0.29
N ALA A 281 -14.04 -10.56 -0.50
CA ALA A 281 -13.94 -9.11 -0.68
C ALA A 281 -14.71 -8.65 -1.92
N VAL A 282 -14.56 -9.34 -3.05
CA VAL A 282 -15.32 -9.08 -4.28
C VAL A 282 -16.83 -9.18 -4.02
N LYS A 283 -17.27 -10.23 -3.32
CA LYS A 283 -18.68 -10.41 -2.95
C LYS A 283 -19.22 -9.28 -2.07
N LEU A 284 -18.42 -8.77 -1.13
CA LEU A 284 -18.86 -7.76 -0.16
C LEU A 284 -18.82 -6.33 -0.70
N PHE A 285 -17.83 -6.01 -1.53
CA PHE A 285 -17.52 -4.63 -1.90
C PHE A 285 -17.67 -4.35 -3.41
N GLY A 286 -17.70 -5.39 -4.24
CA GLY A 286 -17.62 -5.27 -5.69
C GLY A 286 -16.18 -5.13 -6.19
N GLU A 287 -15.93 -5.64 -7.39
CA GLU A 287 -14.61 -5.59 -8.04
C GLU A 287 -14.16 -4.14 -8.30
N ASP A 288 -15.05 -3.31 -8.85
CA ASP A 288 -14.75 -1.93 -9.23
C ASP A 288 -14.32 -1.08 -8.04
N ALA A 289 -14.93 -1.29 -6.87
CA ALA A 289 -14.55 -0.61 -5.64
C ALA A 289 -13.13 -1.01 -5.20
N LEU A 290 -12.77 -2.29 -5.33
CA LEU A 290 -11.43 -2.80 -5.00
C LEU A 290 -10.38 -2.24 -5.96
N TYR A 291 -10.63 -2.28 -7.27
CA TYR A 291 -9.71 -1.72 -8.27
C TYR A 291 -9.55 -0.22 -8.12
N SER A 292 -10.65 0.52 -8.02
CA SER A 292 -10.63 1.97 -7.80
C SER A 292 -9.77 2.27 -6.58
N ARG A 293 -9.94 1.50 -5.49
CA ARG A 293 -9.18 1.73 -4.27
C ARG A 293 -7.68 1.44 -4.42
N PHE A 294 -7.30 0.36 -5.09
CA PHE A 294 -5.89 0.06 -5.34
C PHE A 294 -5.25 1.10 -6.26
N LYS A 295 -5.93 1.46 -7.36
CA LYS A 295 -5.51 2.50 -8.30
C LYS A 295 -5.27 3.83 -7.59
N ASP A 296 -6.24 4.25 -6.78
CA ASP A 296 -6.20 5.45 -5.95
C ASP A 296 -5.02 5.46 -4.97
N SER A 297 -4.76 4.32 -4.33
CA SER A 297 -3.65 4.18 -3.37
C SER A 297 -2.29 4.21 -4.09
N LEU A 298 -2.16 3.52 -5.22
CA LEU A 298 -0.93 3.44 -6.00
C LEU A 298 -0.59 4.76 -6.69
N GLY A 299 -1.61 5.51 -7.14
CA GLY A 299 -1.45 6.79 -7.83
C GLY A 299 -1.20 7.99 -6.91
N ASN A 300 -1.31 7.82 -5.58
CA ASN A 300 -1.19 8.93 -4.65
C ASN A 300 0.29 9.29 -4.39
N THR A 301 0.71 10.43 -4.95
CA THR A 301 2.09 10.94 -4.86
C THR A 301 2.44 11.58 -3.51
N SER A 302 1.51 11.65 -2.55
CA SER A 302 1.79 12.16 -1.19
C SER A 302 2.45 11.12 -0.29
N PHE A 303 2.39 9.84 -0.65
CA PHE A 303 2.97 8.77 0.16
C PHE A 303 4.49 8.90 0.31
N SER A 304 5.04 8.33 1.38
CA SER A 304 6.49 8.10 1.44
C SER A 304 6.87 6.93 0.52
N PRO A 305 8.13 6.82 0.07
CA PRO A 305 8.55 5.64 -0.70
C PRO A 305 8.28 4.31 0.01
N LYS A 306 8.42 4.28 1.33
CA LYS A 306 8.16 3.10 2.17
C LYS A 306 6.66 2.75 2.22
N ASP A 307 5.80 3.75 2.30
CA ASP A 307 4.36 3.55 2.25
C ASP A 307 3.92 3.02 0.88
N LEU A 308 4.50 3.55 -0.20
CA LEU A 308 4.21 3.08 -1.54
C LEU A 308 4.70 1.64 -1.78
N GLU A 309 5.88 1.28 -1.28
CA GLU A 309 6.36 -0.12 -1.30
C GLU A 309 5.36 -1.05 -0.60
N PHE A 310 4.87 -0.61 0.55
CA PHE A 310 3.89 -1.36 1.31
C PHE A 310 2.56 -1.51 0.54
N ILE A 311 2.09 -0.45 -0.11
CA ILE A 311 0.90 -0.49 -0.98
C ILE A 311 1.12 -1.44 -2.17
N MET A 312 2.27 -1.36 -2.83
CA MET A 312 2.62 -2.26 -3.94
C MET A 312 2.62 -3.72 -3.48
N GLY A 313 3.20 -4.03 -2.31
CA GLY A 313 3.16 -5.38 -1.75
C GLY A 313 1.73 -5.88 -1.50
N HIS A 314 0.81 -5.00 -1.09
CA HIS A 314 -0.61 -5.34 -0.93
C HIS A 314 -1.33 -5.52 -2.26
N ALA A 315 -1.14 -4.59 -3.20
CA ALA A 315 -1.72 -4.71 -4.53
C ALA A 315 -1.26 -6.02 -5.18
N HIS A 316 0.04 -6.31 -5.14
CA HIS A 316 0.58 -7.58 -5.58
C HIS A 316 -0.09 -8.77 -4.89
N ARG A 317 -0.23 -8.75 -3.56
CA ARG A 317 -0.83 -9.86 -2.81
C ARG A 317 -2.29 -10.12 -3.14
N TYR A 318 -3.11 -9.10 -3.43
CA TYR A 318 -4.56 -9.28 -3.56
C TYR A 318 -5.06 -9.22 -5.01
N CYS A 319 -4.45 -8.38 -5.84
CA CYS A 319 -4.92 -8.11 -7.21
C CYS A 319 -4.59 -9.23 -8.19
N VAL A 320 -3.52 -9.98 -7.98
CA VAL A 320 -3.08 -11.06 -8.89
C VAL A 320 -3.86 -12.36 -8.72
N HIS A 321 -4.86 -12.39 -7.84
CA HIS A 321 -5.67 -13.58 -7.62
C HIS A 321 -6.84 -13.68 -8.60
N PRO A 322 -7.31 -14.90 -8.93
CA PRO A 322 -8.31 -15.11 -9.97
C PRO A 322 -9.52 -14.17 -9.95
N PRO A 323 -10.16 -13.84 -8.79
CA PRO A 323 -11.34 -12.98 -8.78
C PRO A 323 -11.07 -11.53 -9.19
N LEU A 324 -9.81 -11.05 -9.18
CA LEU A 324 -9.43 -9.69 -9.58
C LEU A 324 -8.40 -9.64 -10.70
N SER A 325 -7.81 -10.76 -11.09
CA SER A 325 -6.72 -10.74 -12.07
C SER A 325 -7.13 -10.25 -13.47
N TYR A 326 -8.36 -10.55 -13.88
CA TYR A 326 -8.76 -10.46 -15.28
C TYR A 326 -9.05 -9.03 -15.77
N LYS A 327 -9.39 -8.08 -14.88
CA LYS A 327 -9.60 -6.65 -15.24
C LYS A 327 -8.48 -5.72 -14.74
N LEU A 328 -7.30 -6.24 -14.39
CA LEU A 328 -6.23 -5.38 -13.85
C LEU A 328 -5.82 -4.25 -14.79
N ILE A 329 -5.78 -4.55 -16.08
CA ILE A 329 -5.43 -3.58 -17.12
C ILE A 329 -6.62 -2.67 -17.41
N GLU A 330 -7.80 -3.24 -17.66
CA GLU A 330 -9.03 -2.49 -17.98
C GLU A 330 -9.41 -1.48 -16.89
N SER A 331 -9.22 -1.84 -15.61
CA SER A 331 -9.50 -0.93 -14.48
C SER A 331 -8.49 0.22 -14.34
N GLY A 332 -7.33 0.14 -15.01
CA GLY A 332 -6.21 1.05 -14.83
C GLY A 332 -5.36 0.78 -13.58
N THR A 333 -5.64 -0.30 -12.84
CA THR A 333 -4.88 -0.66 -11.62
C THR A 333 -3.46 -1.09 -11.97
N ALA A 334 -3.27 -1.84 -13.06
CA ALA A 334 -1.94 -2.24 -13.52
C ALA A 334 -1.08 -1.02 -13.91
N HIS A 335 -1.63 -0.07 -14.64
CA HIS A 335 -0.92 1.18 -14.99
C HIS A 335 -0.50 1.98 -13.75
N ALA A 336 -1.41 2.13 -12.77
CA ALA A 336 -1.06 2.77 -11.50
C ALA A 336 0.02 1.98 -10.73
N PHE A 337 -0.02 0.65 -10.80
CA PHE A 337 1.00 -0.20 -10.22
C PHE A 337 2.37 0.01 -10.89
N PHE A 338 2.43 0.23 -12.21
CA PHE A 338 3.67 0.47 -12.94
C PHE A 338 4.25 1.88 -12.74
N GLU A 339 3.39 2.89 -12.55
CA GLU A 339 3.84 4.23 -12.18
C GLU A 339 4.51 4.30 -10.81
N ALA A 340 4.07 3.47 -9.86
CA ALA A 340 4.62 3.44 -8.51
C ALA A 340 6.15 3.15 -8.45
N PRO A 341 6.68 2.06 -9.06
CA PRO A 341 8.12 1.84 -9.16
C PRO A 341 8.83 2.93 -9.97
N ARG A 342 8.25 3.47 -11.06
CA ARG A 342 8.86 4.60 -11.80
C ARG A 342 9.04 5.82 -10.89
N TRP A 343 8.11 6.05 -9.99
CA TRP A 343 8.22 7.13 -9.02
C TRP A 343 9.25 6.83 -7.92
N GLN A 344 9.31 5.61 -7.40
CA GLN A 344 10.37 5.19 -6.47
C GLN A 344 11.76 5.31 -7.10
N GLN A 345 11.90 4.96 -8.38
CA GLN A 345 13.10 5.16 -9.19
C GLN A 345 13.55 6.60 -9.23
N ARG A 346 12.64 7.52 -9.60
CA ARG A 346 12.92 8.96 -9.66
C ARG A 346 13.40 9.49 -8.32
N ARG A 347 12.84 8.99 -7.22
CA ARG A 347 13.24 9.34 -5.84
C ARG A 347 14.50 8.63 -5.35
N GLY A 348 15.09 7.72 -6.13
CA GLY A 348 16.24 6.92 -5.71
C GLY A 348 15.94 5.98 -4.55
N ALA A 349 14.66 5.67 -4.33
CA ALA A 349 14.17 4.81 -3.26
C ALA A 349 13.87 3.38 -3.73
N TRP A 350 14.16 3.08 -5.01
CA TRP A 350 13.94 1.76 -5.59
C TRP A 350 15.01 0.75 -5.18
N ASP A 351 14.60 -0.35 -4.56
CA ASP A 351 15.48 -1.43 -4.11
C ASP A 351 15.14 -2.81 -4.72
N SER A 352 15.91 -3.83 -4.34
CA SER A 352 15.75 -5.19 -4.87
C SER A 352 14.44 -5.86 -4.45
N ASN A 353 13.88 -5.54 -3.28
CA ASN A 353 12.61 -6.10 -2.84
C ASN A 353 11.45 -5.57 -3.69
N GLN A 354 11.43 -4.25 -3.90
CA GLN A 354 10.44 -3.58 -4.73
C GLN A 354 10.56 -3.99 -6.20
N ALA A 355 11.79 -4.14 -6.71
CA ALA A 355 12.04 -4.67 -8.05
C ALA A 355 11.44 -6.07 -8.23
N ARG A 356 11.65 -6.95 -7.25
CA ARG A 356 11.10 -8.31 -7.27
C ARG A 356 9.58 -8.34 -7.23
N ILE A 357 8.96 -7.54 -6.35
CA ILE A 357 7.50 -7.39 -6.29
C ILE A 357 6.96 -6.92 -7.65
N CYS A 358 7.66 -6.00 -8.31
CA CYS A 358 7.26 -5.51 -9.63
C CYS A 358 7.35 -6.61 -10.69
N CYS A 359 8.46 -7.34 -10.75
CA CYS A 359 8.65 -8.42 -11.70
C CYS A 359 7.68 -9.59 -11.48
N ASP A 360 7.41 -9.97 -10.23
CA ASP A 360 6.40 -10.99 -9.92
C ASP A 360 5.01 -10.51 -10.36
N PHE A 361 4.62 -9.26 -10.05
CA PHE A 361 3.35 -8.71 -10.51
C PHE A 361 3.19 -8.75 -12.04
N ILE A 362 4.20 -8.31 -12.79
CA ILE A 362 4.19 -8.36 -14.26
C ILE A 362 4.04 -9.81 -14.75
N LEU A 363 4.79 -10.74 -14.16
CA LEU A 363 4.73 -12.16 -14.51
C LEU A 363 3.33 -12.71 -14.25
N GLN A 364 2.73 -12.42 -13.10
CA GLN A 364 1.36 -12.85 -12.79
C GLN A 364 0.35 -12.27 -13.80
N VAL A 365 0.44 -10.98 -14.14
CA VAL A 365 -0.43 -10.35 -15.15
C VAL A 365 -0.34 -11.09 -16.50
N ILE A 366 0.86 -11.46 -16.93
CA ILE A 366 1.08 -12.24 -18.15
C ILE A 366 0.50 -13.66 -18.04
N LEU A 367 0.76 -14.34 -16.93
CA LEU A 367 0.31 -15.72 -16.71
C LEU A 367 -1.22 -15.82 -16.67
N LEU A 368 -1.88 -14.81 -16.12
CA LEU A 368 -3.34 -14.73 -16.01
C LEU A 368 -3.98 -14.35 -17.35
N ALA A 369 -3.23 -13.70 -18.24
CA ALA A 369 -3.64 -13.38 -19.60
C ALA A 369 -3.59 -14.56 -20.58
N ARG A 370 -3.03 -15.72 -20.18
CA ARG A 370 -2.80 -16.88 -21.05
C ARG A 370 -4.07 -17.24 -21.84
N GLY A 371 -3.95 -17.28 -23.17
CA GLY A 371 -5.08 -17.47 -24.07
C GLY A 371 -5.33 -16.26 -24.97
N ARG A 372 -6.58 -15.79 -25.04
CA ARG A 372 -7.01 -14.81 -26.05
C ARG A 372 -6.41 -13.41 -25.87
N ALA A 373 -6.02 -13.03 -24.65
CA ALA A 373 -5.52 -11.68 -24.35
C ALA A 373 -3.99 -11.62 -24.18
N GLU A 374 -3.29 -12.77 -24.11
CA GLU A 374 -1.85 -12.82 -23.82
C GLU A 374 -1.06 -11.89 -24.74
N HIS A 375 -1.24 -12.01 -26.06
CA HIS A 375 -0.54 -11.17 -27.04
C HIS A 375 -0.81 -9.67 -26.84
N GLN A 376 -2.05 -9.27 -26.56
CA GLN A 376 -2.40 -7.87 -26.34
C GLN A 376 -1.74 -7.32 -25.08
N ILE A 377 -1.74 -8.10 -24.00
CA ILE A 377 -1.14 -7.73 -22.73
C ILE A 377 0.39 -7.66 -22.85
N THR A 378 1.02 -8.64 -23.49
CA THR A 378 2.44 -8.61 -23.79
C THR A 378 2.82 -7.42 -24.65
N SER A 379 2.00 -7.10 -25.66
CA SER A 379 2.19 -5.91 -26.49
C SER A 379 2.19 -4.65 -25.65
N LEU A 380 1.13 -4.42 -24.85
CA LEU A 380 1.01 -3.26 -23.98
C LEU A 380 2.20 -3.14 -23.02
N LEU A 381 2.60 -4.24 -22.36
CA LEU A 381 3.72 -4.24 -21.43
C LEU A 381 5.05 -3.86 -22.11
N ILE A 382 5.28 -4.36 -23.32
CA ILE A 382 6.52 -4.08 -24.06
C ILE A 382 6.49 -2.68 -24.66
N THR A 383 5.43 -2.30 -25.36
CA THR A 383 5.42 -1.09 -26.19
C THR A 383 5.02 0.16 -25.45
N GLU A 384 4.07 0.07 -24.51
CA GLU A 384 3.53 1.23 -23.80
C GLU A 384 4.17 1.36 -22.42
N GLU A 385 4.30 0.25 -21.68
CA GLU A 385 4.89 0.27 -20.34
C GLU A 385 6.42 0.14 -20.33
N HIS A 386 7.05 -0.06 -21.49
CA HIS A 386 8.50 -0.16 -21.62
C HIS A 386 9.11 -1.16 -20.63
N MET A 387 8.50 -2.35 -20.53
CA MET A 387 8.75 -3.33 -19.47
C MET A 387 10.25 -3.66 -19.27
N LEU A 388 11.02 -3.73 -20.36
CA LEU A 388 12.43 -4.07 -20.30
C LEU A 388 13.23 -2.91 -19.70
N ARG A 389 13.07 -1.71 -20.25
CA ARG A 389 13.80 -0.50 -19.83
C ARG A 389 13.43 -0.06 -18.42
N ASP A 390 12.14 0.05 -18.11
CA ASP A 390 11.67 0.71 -16.90
C ASP A 390 11.62 -0.25 -15.69
N PHE A 391 11.51 -1.57 -15.92
CA PHE A 391 11.33 -2.56 -14.86
C PHE A 391 12.42 -3.63 -14.85
N LEU A 392 12.51 -4.44 -15.91
CA LEU A 392 13.29 -5.67 -15.89
C LEU A 392 14.81 -5.43 -15.82
N LEU A 393 15.34 -4.53 -16.64
CA LEU A 393 16.78 -4.24 -16.66
C LEU A 393 17.27 -3.62 -15.34
N PRO A 394 16.59 -2.62 -14.76
CA PRO A 394 16.92 -2.15 -13.42
C PRO A 394 16.78 -3.22 -12.33
N ALA A 395 15.75 -4.08 -12.40
CA ALA A 395 15.54 -5.16 -11.44
C ALA A 395 16.69 -6.17 -11.47
N MET A 396 17.03 -6.67 -12.67
CA MET A 396 18.20 -7.51 -12.89
C MET A 396 19.45 -6.83 -12.36
N TRP A 397 19.65 -5.55 -12.67
CA TRP A 397 20.81 -4.82 -12.21
C TRP A 397 20.92 -4.74 -10.68
N LEU A 398 19.82 -4.43 -10.00
CA LEU A 398 19.77 -4.38 -8.54
C LEU A 398 20.09 -5.75 -7.92
N ASP A 399 19.54 -6.83 -8.48
CA ASP A 399 19.83 -8.20 -8.03
C ASP A 399 21.32 -8.54 -8.20
N LEU A 400 21.90 -8.25 -9.37
CA LEU A 400 23.34 -8.45 -9.62
C LEU A 400 24.20 -7.61 -8.67
N GLN A 401 23.83 -6.36 -8.40
CA GLN A 401 24.54 -5.53 -7.43
C GLN A 401 24.48 -6.11 -6.02
N THR A 402 23.32 -6.60 -5.58
CA THR A 402 23.19 -7.22 -4.26
C THR A 402 24.01 -8.50 -4.12
N ARG A 403 24.14 -9.27 -5.20
CA ARG A 403 24.96 -10.50 -5.23
C ARG A 403 26.46 -10.22 -5.32
N LEU A 404 26.85 -9.13 -5.99
CA LEU A 404 28.24 -8.66 -6.06
C LEU A 404 28.74 -8.04 -4.75
N ASP A 405 27.84 -7.63 -3.86
CA ASP A 405 28.20 -7.11 -2.54
C ASP A 405 28.53 -8.25 -1.56
N VAL A 406 29.68 -8.90 -1.80
CA VAL A 406 30.22 -10.01 -0.99
C VAL A 406 30.33 -9.63 0.50
N SER A 407 30.37 -8.33 0.82
CA SER A 407 30.50 -7.84 2.19
C SER A 407 29.31 -8.17 3.10
N LYS A 408 28.12 -8.45 2.53
CA LYS A 408 26.89 -8.65 3.30
C LYS A 408 26.59 -10.09 3.70
N GLY A 409 27.46 -11.04 3.35
CA GLY A 409 27.22 -12.46 3.58
C GLY A 409 26.05 -13.01 2.75
N ALA A 410 26.01 -14.32 2.56
CA ALA A 410 24.88 -14.95 1.87
C ALA A 410 23.61 -14.78 2.71
N THR A 411 22.67 -13.95 2.27
CA THR A 411 21.35 -13.88 2.90
C THR A 411 20.57 -15.15 2.51
N SER A 412 20.32 -16.03 3.49
CA SER A 412 19.89 -17.42 3.25
C SER A 412 18.43 -17.60 2.83
N ALA A 413 17.64 -16.53 2.71
CA ALA A 413 16.19 -16.65 2.56
C ALA A 413 15.72 -17.02 1.14
N TYR A 414 16.61 -17.10 0.15
CA TYR A 414 16.21 -17.17 -1.27
C TYR A 414 16.99 -18.19 -2.11
N ALA A 415 17.57 -19.21 -1.47
CA ALA A 415 18.45 -20.16 -2.15
C ALA A 415 17.75 -21.00 -3.24
N ASP A 416 16.42 -21.18 -3.14
CA ASP A 416 15.69 -22.16 -3.96
C ASP A 416 14.57 -21.58 -4.85
N ASP A 417 14.26 -20.29 -4.74
CA ASP A 417 13.19 -19.69 -5.55
C ASP A 417 13.69 -19.25 -6.93
N VAL A 418 12.92 -19.61 -7.96
CA VAL A 418 13.08 -19.06 -9.32
C VAL A 418 12.85 -17.55 -9.26
N LEU A 419 13.79 -16.78 -9.80
CA LEU A 419 13.71 -15.33 -9.85
C LEU A 419 12.68 -14.88 -10.89
N PRO A 420 11.64 -14.10 -10.53
CA PRO A 420 10.66 -13.59 -11.48
C PRO A 420 11.30 -12.82 -12.65
N GLU A 421 12.42 -12.15 -12.41
CA GLU A 421 13.22 -11.46 -13.43
C GLU A 421 13.70 -12.42 -14.51
N VAL A 422 14.20 -13.60 -14.12
CA VAL A 422 14.70 -14.61 -15.06
C VAL A 422 13.56 -15.17 -15.91
N GLU A 423 12.40 -15.43 -15.31
CA GLU A 423 11.19 -15.87 -16.02
C GLU A 423 10.71 -14.82 -17.01
N LEU A 424 10.72 -13.54 -16.62
CA LEU A 424 10.38 -12.44 -17.53
C LEU A 424 11.37 -12.30 -18.70
N VAL A 425 12.68 -12.51 -18.48
CA VAL A 425 13.67 -12.54 -19.57
C VAL A 425 13.37 -13.68 -20.53
N ASN A 426 13.09 -14.88 -20.02
CA ASN A 426 12.72 -16.03 -20.85
C ASN A 426 11.42 -15.80 -21.61
N TYR A 427 10.45 -15.17 -20.97
CA TYR A 427 9.19 -14.78 -21.58
C TYR A 427 9.40 -13.77 -22.71
N ALA A 428 10.18 -12.72 -22.48
CA ALA A 428 10.54 -11.73 -23.50
C ALA A 428 11.30 -12.37 -24.67
N ALA A 429 12.21 -13.32 -24.39
CA ALA A 429 12.94 -14.05 -25.43
C ALA A 429 12.00 -14.89 -26.31
N GLU A 430 11.02 -15.56 -25.68
CA GLU A 430 10.02 -16.35 -26.39
C GLU A 430 9.07 -15.48 -27.21
N ALA A 431 8.62 -14.34 -26.66
CA ALA A 431 7.84 -13.35 -27.39
C ALA A 431 8.62 -12.82 -28.61
N ALA A 432 9.88 -12.43 -28.42
CA ALA A 432 10.74 -11.96 -29.51
C ALA A 432 10.93 -13.02 -30.60
N ARG A 433 11.12 -14.28 -30.21
CA ARG A 433 11.26 -15.40 -31.15
C ARG A 433 10.00 -15.61 -32.00
N ARG A 434 8.81 -15.53 -31.38
CA ARG A 434 7.52 -15.65 -32.09
C ARG A 434 7.28 -14.49 -33.05
N LEU A 435 7.69 -13.28 -32.66
CA LEU A 435 7.42 -12.05 -33.39
C LEU A 435 8.51 -11.68 -34.40
N GLY A 436 9.65 -12.38 -34.42
CA GLY A 436 10.80 -12.06 -35.27
C GLY A 436 10.51 -12.08 -36.78
N SER A 437 9.44 -12.75 -37.22
CA SER A 437 8.99 -12.80 -38.62
C SER A 437 7.81 -11.86 -38.91
N SER A 438 7.43 -10.98 -37.97
CA SER A 438 6.29 -10.08 -38.16
C SER A 438 6.59 -9.04 -39.25
N GLY A 439 5.65 -8.85 -40.18
CA GLY A 439 5.76 -7.86 -41.24
C GLY A 439 5.82 -6.43 -40.72
N GLN A 440 6.44 -5.52 -41.46
CA GLN A 440 6.47 -4.09 -41.13
C GLN A 440 5.05 -3.53 -40.95
N GLY A 441 4.88 -2.60 -40.00
CA GLY A 441 3.59 -1.98 -39.67
C GLY A 441 2.67 -2.81 -38.78
N THR A 442 3.01 -4.06 -38.48
CA THR A 442 2.24 -4.88 -37.52
C THR A 442 2.59 -4.55 -36.06
N GLY A 443 1.69 -4.85 -35.13
CA GLY A 443 1.98 -4.73 -33.69
C GLY A 443 3.19 -5.56 -33.26
N GLY A 444 3.37 -6.76 -33.83
CA GLY A 444 4.54 -7.60 -33.59
C GLY A 444 5.87 -6.95 -34.02
N HIS A 445 5.87 -6.22 -35.14
CA HIS A 445 7.04 -5.45 -35.56
C HIS A 445 7.34 -4.27 -34.62
N ALA A 446 6.30 -3.57 -34.15
CA ALA A 446 6.47 -2.51 -33.15
C ALA A 446 7.07 -3.05 -31.84
N MET A 447 6.55 -4.16 -31.33
CA MET A 447 7.10 -4.85 -30.15
C MET A 447 8.57 -5.24 -30.34
N MET A 448 8.92 -5.83 -31.47
CA MET A 448 10.32 -6.21 -31.77
C MET A 448 11.25 -5.00 -31.81
N ASN A 449 10.81 -3.90 -32.42
CA ASN A 449 11.60 -2.68 -32.46
C ASN A 449 11.77 -2.10 -31.06
N THR A 450 10.72 -2.06 -30.24
CA THR A 450 10.82 -1.60 -28.85
C THR A 450 11.79 -2.47 -28.05
N LEU A 451 11.67 -3.80 -28.11
CA LEU A 451 12.61 -4.70 -27.42
C LEU A 451 14.06 -4.48 -27.85
N ARG A 452 14.33 -4.35 -29.15
CA ARG A 452 15.69 -4.08 -29.64
C ARG A 452 16.22 -2.75 -29.13
N THR A 453 15.41 -1.69 -29.25
CA THR A 453 15.76 -0.35 -28.78
C THR A 453 16.06 -0.33 -27.29
N GLU A 454 15.28 -1.07 -26.49
CA GLU A 454 15.46 -1.10 -25.03
C GLU A 454 16.61 -1.99 -24.58
N VAL A 455 16.86 -3.13 -25.23
CA VAL A 455 17.88 -4.11 -24.79
C VAL A 455 19.25 -3.82 -25.37
N SER A 456 19.33 -3.39 -26.63
CA SER A 456 20.61 -3.23 -27.35
C SER A 456 21.64 -2.36 -26.62
N PRO A 457 21.28 -1.22 -26.00
CA PRO A 457 22.26 -0.39 -25.29
C PRO A 457 22.93 -1.10 -24.10
N TYR A 458 22.27 -2.11 -23.54
CA TYR A 458 22.68 -2.80 -22.31
C TYR A 458 23.20 -4.20 -22.55
N TRP A 459 23.07 -4.71 -23.77
CA TRP A 459 23.33 -6.10 -24.13
C TRP A 459 24.69 -6.61 -23.64
N HIS A 460 25.76 -5.96 -24.09
CA HIS A 460 27.14 -6.36 -23.75
C HIS A 460 27.48 -6.04 -22.29
N LEU A 461 27.05 -4.88 -21.80
CA LEU A 461 27.28 -4.46 -20.42
C LEU A 461 26.70 -5.49 -19.44
N MET A 462 25.46 -5.91 -19.64
CA MET A 462 24.81 -6.90 -18.80
C MET A 462 25.43 -8.28 -18.96
N ASP A 463 25.78 -8.72 -20.19
CA ASP A 463 26.42 -10.02 -20.36
C ASP A 463 27.79 -10.08 -19.66
N GLU A 464 28.62 -9.04 -19.83
CA GLU A 464 29.91 -8.93 -19.15
C GLU A 464 29.76 -8.96 -17.63
N VAL A 465 28.82 -8.17 -17.10
CA VAL A 465 28.53 -8.14 -15.66
C VAL A 465 28.07 -9.52 -15.18
N ILE A 466 27.14 -10.17 -15.88
CA ILE A 466 26.65 -11.51 -15.55
C ILE A 466 27.81 -12.50 -15.53
N GLN A 467 28.69 -12.49 -16.55
CA GLN A 467 29.86 -13.38 -16.61
C GLN A 467 30.89 -13.08 -15.51
N GLY A 468 31.08 -11.81 -15.16
CA GLY A 468 32.06 -11.35 -14.18
C GLY A 468 31.68 -11.58 -12.71
N ILE A 469 30.42 -11.95 -12.41
CA ILE A 469 29.98 -12.19 -11.03
C ILE A 469 30.67 -13.41 -10.44
N SER A 470 31.37 -13.22 -9.33
CA SER A 470 31.86 -14.31 -8.49
C SER A 470 30.71 -14.92 -7.68
N THR A 471 30.55 -16.24 -7.72
CA THR A 471 29.46 -16.95 -7.04
C THR A 471 30.04 -17.84 -5.92
N PRO A 472 29.79 -17.52 -4.63
CA PRO A 472 30.43 -18.22 -3.52
C PRO A 472 29.82 -19.60 -3.22
N THR A 473 28.65 -19.91 -3.79
CA THR A 473 27.91 -21.15 -3.53
C THR A 473 27.48 -21.86 -4.81
N ALA A 474 27.21 -23.16 -4.73
CA ALA A 474 26.69 -23.92 -5.87
C ALA A 474 25.35 -23.38 -6.38
N SER A 475 24.41 -23.06 -5.48
CA SER A 475 23.10 -22.46 -5.84
C SER A 475 23.28 -21.10 -6.55
N SER A 476 24.14 -20.22 -6.06
CA SER A 476 24.41 -18.93 -6.75
C SER A 476 25.07 -19.12 -8.11
N THR A 477 25.93 -20.13 -8.28
CA THR A 477 26.54 -20.51 -9.56
C THR A 477 25.48 -21.01 -10.55
N GLN A 478 24.53 -21.82 -10.09
CA GLN A 478 23.41 -22.29 -10.90
C GLN A 478 22.51 -21.13 -11.32
N GLN A 479 22.14 -20.24 -10.40
CA GLN A 479 21.32 -19.06 -10.70
C GLN A 479 22.01 -18.13 -11.72
N LYS A 480 23.32 -17.88 -11.56
CA LYS A 480 24.14 -17.14 -12.56
C LYS A 480 24.07 -17.82 -13.94
N THR A 481 24.20 -19.14 -13.98
CA THR A 481 24.15 -19.91 -15.24
C THR A 481 22.79 -19.79 -15.92
N ILE A 482 21.70 -19.94 -15.17
CA ILE A 482 20.33 -19.81 -15.70
C ILE A 482 20.10 -18.38 -16.22
N LEU A 483 20.52 -17.35 -15.48
CA LEU A 483 20.39 -15.96 -15.90
C LEU A 483 21.19 -15.69 -17.18
N ALA A 484 22.45 -16.13 -17.26
CA ALA A 484 23.30 -15.99 -18.44
C ALA A 484 22.68 -16.67 -19.67
N GLN A 485 22.15 -17.88 -19.51
CA GLN A 485 21.47 -18.60 -20.59
C GLN A 485 20.21 -17.86 -21.04
N SER A 486 19.39 -17.38 -20.10
CA SER A 486 18.15 -16.65 -20.39
C SER A 486 18.45 -15.34 -21.12
N TRP A 487 19.47 -14.59 -20.67
CA TRP A 487 19.95 -13.37 -21.33
C TRP A 487 20.41 -13.67 -22.76
N ARG A 488 21.30 -14.65 -22.97
CA ARG A 488 21.78 -15.09 -24.31
C ARG A 488 20.65 -15.52 -25.24
N ARG A 489 19.63 -16.20 -24.72
CA ARG A 489 18.43 -16.55 -25.48
C ARG A 489 17.69 -15.31 -25.96
N LEU A 490 17.52 -14.30 -25.09
CA LEU A 490 16.90 -13.02 -25.46
C LEU A 490 17.72 -12.30 -26.55
N GLY A 491 19.02 -12.15 -26.39
CA GLY A 491 19.88 -11.52 -27.39
C GLY A 491 19.81 -12.22 -28.75
N LYS A 492 19.87 -13.57 -28.75
CA LYS A 492 19.69 -14.36 -29.98
C LYS A 492 18.33 -14.13 -30.63
N ALA A 493 17.26 -14.10 -29.85
CA ALA A 493 15.90 -13.86 -30.35
C ALA A 493 15.75 -12.44 -30.95
N LEU A 494 16.45 -11.46 -30.38
CA LEU A 494 16.49 -10.08 -30.87
C LEU A 494 17.48 -9.87 -32.03
N GLN A 495 18.26 -10.89 -32.39
CA GLN A 495 19.34 -10.83 -33.38
C GLN A 495 20.45 -9.84 -32.99
N LEU A 496 20.72 -9.74 -31.68
CA LEU A 496 21.84 -8.97 -31.15
C LEU A 496 23.12 -9.83 -31.26
N ASP A 497 24.12 -9.30 -31.95
CA ASP A 497 25.40 -9.97 -32.15
C ASP A 497 26.25 -9.86 -30.87
N VAL A 498 26.65 -11.01 -30.32
CA VAL A 498 27.49 -11.11 -29.11
C VAL A 498 28.89 -10.55 -29.36
N GLN A 499 29.41 -10.66 -30.59
CA GLN A 499 30.76 -10.25 -30.97
C GLN A 499 30.84 -8.80 -31.43
N ARG A 500 29.73 -8.25 -31.90
CA ARG A 500 29.67 -6.86 -32.34
C ARG A 500 29.37 -6.00 -31.14
N ALA A 501 30.42 -5.58 -30.42
CA ALA A 501 30.33 -4.50 -29.44
C ALA A 501 29.44 -3.40 -30.03
N PRO A 502 28.53 -2.80 -29.25
CA PRO A 502 27.58 -1.87 -29.82
C PRO A 502 28.45 -0.75 -30.40
N ARG A 503 28.53 -0.68 -31.73
CA ARG A 503 28.76 0.61 -32.36
C ARG A 503 27.71 1.45 -31.69
N GLN A 504 28.17 2.45 -30.93
CA GLN A 504 27.35 3.49 -30.33
C GLN A 504 26.13 3.60 -31.22
N LEU A 505 24.93 3.37 -30.69
CA LEU A 505 23.72 3.78 -31.39
C LEU A 505 24.05 5.18 -31.88
N GLU A 506 24.23 5.33 -33.20
CA GLU A 506 24.42 6.60 -33.90
C GLU A 506 23.08 7.35 -33.86
N GLY A 507 22.43 7.34 -32.69
CA GLY A 507 21.52 8.39 -32.34
C GLY A 507 22.33 9.66 -32.19
N PRO A 508 21.72 10.84 -32.46
CA PRO A 508 22.37 12.12 -32.26
C PRO A 508 23.00 12.09 -30.86
N GLU A 509 24.30 12.44 -30.76
CA GLU A 509 24.99 12.54 -29.48
C GLU A 509 24.03 13.19 -28.50
N PRO A 510 23.55 12.47 -27.46
CA PRO A 510 22.61 13.06 -26.53
C PRO A 510 23.29 14.31 -26.05
N ILE A 511 22.67 15.48 -26.24
CA ILE A 511 23.26 16.77 -25.89
C ILE A 511 23.69 16.63 -24.42
N ALA A 512 24.98 16.33 -24.22
CA ALA A 512 25.48 15.57 -23.06
C ALA A 512 25.30 16.35 -21.76
N GLU A 513 24.93 17.61 -21.91
CA GLU A 513 24.64 18.56 -20.87
C GLU A 513 23.37 18.24 -20.07
N THR A 514 22.42 17.46 -20.63
CA THR A 514 21.07 17.35 -20.06
C THR A 514 20.72 15.99 -19.41
N PHE A 515 21.47 14.92 -19.68
CA PHE A 515 21.12 13.56 -19.21
C PHE A 515 22.27 12.87 -18.45
N CYS A 516 21.93 11.91 -17.60
CA CYS A 516 22.90 11.10 -16.88
C CYS A 516 23.64 10.17 -17.86
N SER A 517 24.97 10.19 -17.83
CA SER A 517 25.78 9.38 -18.75
C SER A 517 25.84 7.90 -18.38
N TRP A 518 25.40 7.51 -17.17
CA TRP A 518 25.28 6.11 -16.79
C TRP A 518 24.10 5.47 -17.52
N PRO A 519 24.30 4.51 -18.44
CA PRO A 519 23.23 4.04 -19.31
C PRO A 519 22.06 3.45 -18.53
N LEU A 520 22.32 2.71 -17.45
CA LEU A 520 21.28 2.06 -16.63
C LEU A 520 20.62 3.01 -15.62
N CYS A 521 20.89 4.31 -15.72
CA CYS A 521 20.15 5.32 -14.97
C CYS A 521 18.85 5.65 -15.71
N LEU A 522 17.72 5.75 -14.99
CA LEU A 522 16.48 6.29 -15.57
C LEU A 522 16.69 7.68 -16.21
N TYR A 523 17.57 8.51 -15.64
CA TYR A 523 17.90 9.83 -16.17
C TYR A 523 18.85 9.82 -17.36
N HIS A 524 19.19 8.64 -17.90
CA HIS A 524 19.92 8.53 -19.16
C HIS A 524 19.05 8.94 -20.35
N THR A 525 17.74 8.68 -20.26
CA THR A 525 16.76 9.00 -21.29
C THR A 525 15.75 10.05 -20.82
N GLN A 526 15.66 10.32 -19.52
CA GLN A 526 14.74 11.30 -18.94
C GLN A 526 15.47 12.47 -18.30
N LYS A 527 14.90 13.68 -18.41
CA LYS A 527 15.51 14.88 -17.82
C LYS A 527 15.51 14.73 -16.29
N PRO A 528 16.67 14.79 -15.62
CA PRO A 528 16.75 14.68 -14.17
C PRO A 528 16.10 15.90 -13.49
N PRO A 529 15.42 15.72 -12.34
CA PRO A 529 14.92 16.84 -11.53
C PRO A 529 16.05 17.57 -10.78
N MET A 530 17.25 16.97 -10.71
CA MET A 530 18.44 17.55 -10.08
C MET A 530 19.49 17.97 -11.13
N SER A 531 20.35 18.92 -10.75
CA SER A 531 21.52 19.26 -11.56
C SER A 531 22.48 18.07 -11.63
N LEU A 532 22.97 17.79 -12.84
CA LEU A 532 23.92 16.72 -13.08
C LEU A 532 25.33 17.16 -12.68
N LYS A 533 26.09 16.25 -12.08
CA LYS A 533 27.48 16.47 -11.67
C LYS A 533 28.42 15.98 -12.77
N SER A 534 29.21 16.88 -13.34
CA SER A 534 30.24 16.51 -14.31
C SER A 534 31.31 15.61 -13.68
N CYS A 535 31.85 14.68 -14.45
CA CYS A 535 33.00 13.89 -14.03
C CYS A 535 34.18 14.82 -13.72
N THR A 536 34.70 14.78 -12.49
CA THR A 536 35.89 15.56 -12.09
C THR A 536 37.16 15.17 -12.87
N GLY A 537 37.13 14.02 -13.56
CA GLY A 537 38.18 13.56 -14.45
C GLY A 537 38.16 14.29 -15.78
N CYS A 538 37.24 13.90 -16.67
CA CYS A 538 37.17 14.38 -18.04
C CYS A 538 36.26 15.59 -18.25
N GLY A 539 35.32 15.89 -17.35
CA GLY A 539 34.30 16.94 -17.53
C GLY A 539 33.22 16.64 -18.57
N GLU A 540 33.44 15.66 -19.44
CA GLU A 540 32.61 15.35 -20.63
C GLU A 540 31.27 14.69 -20.29
N VAL A 541 31.26 13.80 -19.29
CA VAL A 541 30.06 13.06 -18.87
C VAL A 541 29.50 13.64 -17.58
N ARG A 542 28.18 13.59 -17.40
CA ARG A 542 27.49 14.11 -16.22
C ARG A 542 26.64 13.04 -15.55
N TYR A 543 26.52 13.07 -14.24
CA TYR A 543 25.82 12.05 -13.46
C TYR A 543 24.82 12.66 -12.49
N CYS A 544 23.65 12.03 -12.34
CA CYS A 544 22.65 12.45 -11.36
C CYS A 544 23.10 12.19 -9.90
N SER A 545 24.06 11.28 -9.71
CA SER A 545 24.53 10.88 -8.38
C SER A 545 25.95 10.30 -8.41
N LYS A 546 26.62 10.28 -7.26
CA LYS A 546 27.91 9.60 -7.06
C LYS A 546 27.80 8.08 -7.27
N LYS A 547 26.61 7.51 -7.05
CA LYS A 547 26.33 6.08 -7.33
C LYS A 547 26.44 5.80 -8.83
N CYS A 548 25.77 6.60 -9.66
CA CYS A 548 25.84 6.47 -11.12
C CYS A 548 27.26 6.66 -11.66
N GLN A 549 27.99 7.66 -11.17
CA GLN A 549 29.40 7.84 -11.53
C GLN A 549 30.26 6.62 -11.19
N LYS A 550 30.10 6.05 -9.98
CA LYS A 550 30.85 4.84 -9.58
C LYS A 550 30.47 3.62 -10.42
N SER A 551 29.20 3.47 -10.78
CA SER A 551 28.73 2.39 -11.64
C SER A 551 29.32 2.52 -13.05
N ASP A 552 29.25 3.71 -13.65
CA ASP A 552 29.85 3.99 -14.98
C ASP A 552 31.36 3.76 -14.98
N TRP A 553 32.02 4.22 -13.91
CA TRP A 553 33.47 4.04 -13.71
C TRP A 553 33.90 2.57 -13.72
N LYS A 554 33.14 1.72 -13.02
CA LYS A 554 33.52 0.32 -12.83
C LYS A 554 33.05 -0.59 -13.96
N LEU A 555 31.90 -0.28 -14.58
CA LEU A 555 31.12 -1.28 -15.31
C LEU A 555 30.94 -0.91 -16.79
N ASN A 556 30.86 0.37 -17.13
CA ASN A 556 30.82 0.82 -18.53
C ASN A 556 32.19 1.37 -18.97
N ASP A 557 33.24 0.87 -18.33
CA ASP A 557 34.64 1.18 -18.58
C ASP A 557 34.93 2.69 -18.74
N HIS A 558 34.23 3.54 -17.99
CA HIS A 558 34.54 4.97 -18.02
C HIS A 558 35.94 5.22 -17.46
N LYS A 559 36.46 4.34 -16.61
CA LYS A 559 37.84 4.40 -16.13
C LYS A 559 38.86 4.39 -17.28
N ALA A 560 38.72 3.51 -18.27
CA ALA A 560 39.66 3.48 -19.39
C ALA A 560 39.48 4.66 -20.35
N ARG A 561 38.23 5.13 -20.53
CA ARG A 561 37.91 6.24 -21.44
C ARG A 561 38.15 7.63 -20.84
N CYS A 562 38.25 7.75 -19.51
CA CYS A 562 38.42 9.02 -18.84
C CYS A 562 39.80 9.63 -19.13
N ARG A 563 39.79 10.74 -19.88
CA ARG A 563 41.01 11.42 -20.38
C ARG A 563 42.03 11.80 -19.29
N ARG A 564 41.60 12.04 -18.04
CA ARG A 564 42.50 12.37 -16.91
C ARG A 564 43.30 11.18 -16.36
N VAL A 565 42.89 9.94 -16.64
CA VAL A 565 43.57 8.73 -16.13
C VAL A 565 44.76 8.34 -17.02
N LYS A 566 44.95 8.98 -18.18
CA LYS A 566 46.21 8.93 -18.93
C LYS A 566 47.29 9.68 -18.14
N LYS A 567 47.98 8.98 -17.24
CA LYS A 567 49.33 9.30 -16.83
C LYS A 567 50.31 8.52 -17.69
#